data_AF-A0AAU2NY63-F1
#
_entry.id   AF-A0AAU2NY63-F1
#
_cell.length_a   1.000
_cell.length_b   1.000
_cell.length_c   1.000
_cell.angle_alpha   90.00
_cell.angle_beta   90.00
_cell.angle_gamma   90.00
#
_symmetry.space_group_name_H-M   'P 1'
#
loop_
_entity.id
_entity.type
_entity.pdbx_description
1 polymer ?
#
loop_
_entity_poly.entity_id
_entity_poly.type
_entity_poly.pdbx_seq_one_letter_code
_entity_poly.pdbx_strand_id
1 'polypeptide(L)'
;MSEPDDIIRSVDLRPELTPLPVSQQRLDELCCEIERIADLVTSRSASADEVIRAFNARTGHDYTALDFAEYDASRSLVEFATEAARPARPRVADLTRKELVEVVRRLQTDCPESDYYLRLLEAKCRIPGSVI
;
A
#
# COMPACT_ATOMS: atom_id res chain seq x y z
N MET A 1 -21.29 -24.35 32.42
CA MET A 1 -21.68 -23.03 31.89
C MET A 1 -20.39 -22.27 31.59
N SER A 2 -19.94 -22.36 30.35
CA SER A 2 -18.93 -21.48 29.78
C SER A 2 -19.58 -20.94 28.51
N GLU A 3 -19.97 -19.67 28.53
CA GLU A 3 -20.39 -19.02 27.29
C GLU A 3 -19.19 -19.01 26.35
N PRO A 4 -19.39 -19.32 25.06
CA PRO A 4 -18.32 -19.47 24.11
C PRO A 4 -17.63 -18.12 23.89
N ASP A 5 -16.36 -18.19 23.50
CA ASP A 5 -15.57 -17.08 23.00
C ASP A 5 -16.44 -16.00 22.36
N ASP A 6 -16.19 -14.74 22.73
CA ASP A 6 -16.47 -13.59 21.88
C ASP A 6 -15.84 -13.89 20.51
N ILE A 7 -16.56 -14.63 19.67
CA ILE A 7 -16.35 -14.72 18.23
C ILE A 7 -16.44 -13.26 17.84
N ILE A 8 -15.28 -12.65 17.65
CA ILE A 8 -15.11 -11.27 17.24
C ILE A 8 -16.09 -11.07 16.09
N ARG A 9 -17.22 -10.44 16.37
CA ARG A 9 -18.23 -10.20 15.34
C ARG A 9 -17.52 -9.33 14.31
N SER A 10 -17.28 -9.91 13.14
CA SER A 10 -16.79 -9.19 11.96
C SER A 10 -17.64 -7.94 11.83
N VAL A 11 -17.00 -6.78 11.85
CA VAL A 11 -17.70 -5.51 11.66
C VAL A 11 -17.51 -5.09 10.21
N ASP A 12 -18.55 -4.52 9.61
CA ASP A 12 -18.37 -3.85 8.33
C ASP A 12 -17.57 -2.56 8.58
N LEU A 13 -16.40 -2.48 7.93
CA LEU A 13 -15.60 -1.26 7.93
C LEU A 13 -16.38 -0.15 7.22
N ARG A 14 -16.34 1.05 7.78
CA ARG A 14 -16.94 2.22 7.13
C ARG A 14 -16.27 2.46 5.76
N PRO A 15 -16.97 3.03 4.76
CA PRO A 15 -16.43 3.25 3.42
C PRO A 15 -15.10 4.00 3.38
N GLU A 16 -14.86 4.91 4.33
CA GLU A 16 -13.61 5.67 4.45
C GLU A 16 -12.40 4.81 4.78
N LEU A 17 -12.61 3.60 5.31
CA LEU A 17 -11.59 2.59 5.62
C LEU A 17 -11.46 1.54 4.51
N THR A 18 -12.17 1.72 3.40
CA THR A 18 -12.04 0.85 2.23
C THR A 18 -11.23 1.56 1.15
N PRO A 19 -10.33 0.86 0.45
CA PRO A 19 -9.57 1.48 -0.63
C PRO A 19 -10.51 1.90 -1.75
N LEU A 20 -10.26 3.09 -2.29
CA LEU A 20 -10.94 3.53 -3.51
C LEU A 20 -10.57 2.58 -4.66
N PRO A 21 -11.55 2.23 -5.51
CA PRO A 21 -11.26 1.43 -6.70
C PRO A 21 -10.35 2.21 -7.65
N VAL A 22 -9.40 1.51 -8.26
CA VAL A 22 -8.49 2.06 -9.26
C VAL A 22 -8.98 1.62 -10.63
N SER A 23 -9.00 2.54 -11.61
CA SER A 23 -9.39 2.19 -12.97
C SER A 23 -8.34 1.32 -13.66
N GLN A 24 -8.77 0.42 -14.54
CA GLN A 24 -7.84 -0.43 -15.29
C GLN A 24 -6.82 0.38 -16.10
N GLN A 25 -7.28 1.44 -16.78
CA GLN A 25 -6.39 2.35 -17.52
C GLN A 25 -5.27 2.89 -16.63
N ARG A 26 -5.59 3.28 -15.39
CA ARG A 26 -4.60 3.82 -14.46
C ARG A 26 -3.60 2.76 -14.02
N LEU A 27 -4.06 1.52 -13.84
CA LEU A 27 -3.18 0.39 -13.54
C LEU A 27 -2.23 0.12 -14.70
N ASP A 28 -2.74 0.09 -15.93
CA ASP A 28 -1.92 -0.18 -17.13
C ASP A 28 -0.83 0.89 -17.32
N GLU A 29 -1.17 2.17 -17.11
CA GLU A 29 -0.20 3.28 -17.13
C GLU A 29 0.91 3.10 -16.09
N LEU A 30 0.54 2.72 -14.85
CA LEU A 30 1.49 2.54 -13.77
C LEU A 30 2.35 1.29 -13.96
N CYS A 31 1.79 0.18 -14.45
CA CYS A 31 2.54 -1.02 -14.81
C CYS A 31 3.64 -0.71 -15.83
N CYS A 32 3.28 -0.05 -16.94
CA CYS A 32 4.25 0.34 -17.97
C CYS A 32 5.37 1.21 -17.40
N GLU A 33 5.05 2.12 -16.48
CA GLU A 33 6.04 3.03 -15.91
C GLU A 33 6.93 2.34 -14.88
N ILE A 34 6.39 1.43 -14.07
CA ILE A 34 7.16 0.61 -13.13
C ILE A 34 8.16 -0.26 -13.88
N GLU A 35 7.74 -0.95 -14.95
CA GLU A 35 8.63 -1.76 -15.79
C GLU A 35 9.75 -0.90 -16.41
N ARG A 36 9.39 0.27 -16.96
CA ARG A 36 10.38 1.21 -17.50
C ARG A 36 11.41 1.63 -16.45
N ILE A 37 10.99 1.89 -15.22
CA ILE A 37 11.91 2.26 -14.13
C ILE A 37 12.77 1.07 -13.74
N ALA A 38 12.20 -0.14 -13.62
CA ALA A 38 12.94 -1.36 -13.32
C ALA A 38 14.04 -1.64 -14.36
N ASP A 39 13.76 -1.44 -15.65
CA ASP A 39 14.75 -1.55 -16.72
C ASP A 39 15.88 -0.51 -16.58
N LEU A 40 15.55 0.73 -16.26
CA LEU A 40 16.53 1.80 -16.03
C LEU A 40 17.44 1.52 -14.83
N VAL A 41 16.87 0.99 -13.74
CA VAL A 41 17.62 0.63 -12.54
C VAL A 41 18.53 -0.57 -12.82
N THR A 42 18.01 -1.61 -13.47
CA THR A 42 18.76 -2.83 -13.82
C THR A 42 19.92 -2.54 -14.76
N SER A 43 19.71 -1.65 -15.73
CA SER A 43 20.76 -1.18 -16.65
C SER A 43 21.73 -0.16 -16.02
N ARG A 44 21.53 0.22 -14.74
CA ARG A 44 22.29 1.25 -14.02
C ARG A 44 22.37 2.57 -14.77
N SER A 45 21.26 2.95 -15.41
CA SER A 45 21.16 4.21 -16.13
C SER A 45 21.33 5.40 -15.17
N ALA A 46 22.11 6.40 -15.58
CA ALA A 46 22.28 7.64 -14.84
C ALA A 46 20.97 8.44 -14.68
N SER A 47 19.94 8.13 -15.49
CA SER A 47 18.62 8.78 -15.42
C SER A 47 17.66 8.12 -14.43
N ALA A 48 17.97 6.94 -13.89
CA ALA A 48 17.03 6.18 -13.05
C ALA A 48 16.51 7.01 -11.87
N ASP A 49 17.41 7.67 -11.14
CA ASP A 49 17.06 8.49 -9.97
C ASP A 49 16.09 9.63 -10.30
N GLU A 50 16.23 10.25 -11.48
CA GLU A 50 15.34 11.33 -11.89
C GLU A 50 13.94 10.83 -12.20
N VAL A 51 13.84 9.70 -12.89
CA VAL A 51 12.54 9.09 -13.22
C VAL A 51 11.84 8.60 -11.95
N ILE A 52 12.57 7.99 -11.01
CA ILE A 52 12.02 7.58 -9.70
C ILE A 52 11.48 8.79 -8.93
N ARG A 53 12.23 9.90 -8.87
CA ARG A 53 11.75 11.13 -8.21
C ARG A 53 10.48 11.68 -8.85
N ALA A 54 10.39 11.66 -10.18
CA ALA A 54 9.19 12.12 -10.88
C ALA A 54 7.98 11.20 -10.62
N PHE A 55 8.20 9.88 -10.63
CA PHE A 55 7.18 8.90 -10.30
C PHE A 55 6.64 9.12 -8.88
N ASN A 56 7.54 9.22 -7.90
CA ASN A 56 7.24 9.48 -6.50
C ASN A 56 6.47 10.80 -6.29
N ALA A 57 6.88 11.88 -6.96
CA ALA A 57 6.17 13.16 -6.89
C ALA A 57 4.72 13.07 -7.39
N ARG A 58 4.48 12.25 -8.41
CA ARG A 58 3.15 12.07 -9.01
C ARG A 58 2.25 11.12 -8.22
N THR A 59 2.82 10.09 -7.60
CA THR A 59 2.07 9.08 -6.84
C THR A 59 1.97 9.44 -5.34
N GLY A 60 2.85 10.31 -4.86
CA GLY A 60 2.94 10.69 -3.44
C GLY A 60 3.68 9.68 -2.57
N HIS A 61 4.43 8.76 -3.18
CA HIS A 61 5.23 7.73 -2.49
C HIS A 61 6.71 8.11 -2.43
N ASP A 62 7.48 7.30 -1.72
CA ASP A 62 8.92 7.45 -1.46
C ASP A 62 9.72 6.20 -1.88
N TYR A 63 9.37 5.59 -3.02
CA TYR A 63 10.07 4.43 -3.56
C TYR A 63 11.54 4.72 -3.88
N THR A 64 12.39 3.74 -3.65
CA THR A 64 13.82 3.73 -3.91
C THR A 64 14.14 2.86 -5.14
N ALA A 65 15.38 2.94 -5.65
CA ALA A 65 15.81 2.07 -6.75
C ALA A 65 15.67 0.57 -6.40
N LEU A 66 15.86 0.20 -5.13
CA LEU A 66 15.71 -1.18 -4.67
C LEU A 66 14.27 -1.68 -4.83
N ASP A 67 13.29 -0.84 -4.53
CA ASP A 67 11.87 -1.18 -4.67
C ASP A 67 11.50 -1.52 -6.12
N PHE A 68 12.19 -0.95 -7.12
CA PHE A 68 11.99 -1.30 -8.53
C PHE A 68 12.85 -2.47 -8.99
N ALA A 69 14.01 -2.68 -8.37
CA ALA A 69 14.93 -3.77 -8.73
C ALA A 69 14.47 -5.14 -8.19
N GLU A 70 13.76 -5.15 -7.06
CA GLU A 70 13.46 -6.39 -6.31
C GLU A 70 11.97 -6.57 -6.00
N TYR A 71 11.08 -5.83 -6.66
CA TYR A 71 9.64 -5.95 -6.37
C TYR A 71 9.13 -7.38 -6.61
N ASP A 72 9.61 -8.05 -7.65
CA ASP A 72 9.16 -9.38 -8.09
C ASP A 72 9.46 -10.49 -7.07
N ALA A 73 10.37 -10.23 -6.13
CA ALA A 73 10.65 -11.11 -4.99
C ALA A 73 9.56 -11.05 -3.89
N SER A 74 8.73 -10.00 -3.88
CA SER A 74 7.78 -9.72 -2.79
C SER A 74 6.34 -9.50 -3.25
N ARG A 75 6.14 -9.03 -4.49
CA ARG A 75 4.84 -8.68 -5.07
C ARG A 75 4.87 -8.76 -6.59
N SER A 76 3.70 -8.94 -7.19
CA SER A 76 3.48 -8.81 -8.62
C SER A 76 3.52 -7.35 -9.08
N LEU A 77 3.69 -7.15 -10.40
CA LEU A 77 3.63 -5.82 -11.02
C LEU A 77 2.27 -5.14 -10.79
N VAL A 78 1.17 -5.90 -10.86
CA VAL A 78 -0.19 -5.39 -10.66
C VAL A 78 -0.41 -4.95 -9.21
N GLU A 79 0.15 -5.67 -8.24
CA GLU A 79 0.12 -5.27 -6.83
C GLU A 79 0.89 -3.97 -6.62
N PHE A 80 2.09 -3.84 -7.20
CA PHE A 80 2.86 -2.60 -7.15
C PHE A 80 2.10 -1.43 -7.82
N ALA A 81 1.52 -1.62 -9.00
CA ALA A 81 0.72 -0.59 -9.66
C ALA A 81 -0.51 -0.19 -8.83
N THR A 82 -1.19 -1.15 -8.21
CA THR A 82 -2.35 -0.91 -7.33
C THR A 82 -1.94 -0.11 -6.10
N GLU A 83 -0.79 -0.42 -5.53
CA GLU A 83 -0.22 0.31 -4.41
C GLU A 83 0.13 1.75 -4.79
N ALA A 84 0.85 1.94 -5.91
CA ALA A 84 1.26 3.26 -6.42
C ALA A 84 0.07 4.13 -6.83
N ALA A 85 -1.05 3.52 -7.23
CA ALA A 85 -2.29 4.22 -7.55
C ALA A 85 -3.04 4.76 -6.33
N ARG A 86 -2.79 4.17 -5.15
CA ARG A 86 -3.45 4.54 -3.90
C ARG A 86 -2.61 5.55 -3.12
N PRO A 87 -3.22 6.37 -2.26
CA PRO A 87 -2.48 7.30 -1.42
C PRO A 87 -1.45 6.56 -0.57
N ALA A 88 -0.19 7.01 -0.60
CA ALA A 88 0.87 6.41 0.19
C ALA A 88 0.57 6.42 1.71
N ARG A 89 -0.18 7.43 2.15
CA ARG A 89 -0.56 7.66 3.54
C ARG A 89 -2.06 7.96 3.59
N PRO A 90 -2.92 6.93 3.71
CA PRO A 90 -4.35 7.11 3.84
C PRO A 90 -4.68 7.98 5.06
N ARG A 91 -5.38 9.10 4.84
CA ARG A 91 -5.83 9.99 5.93
C ARG A 91 -7.23 9.59 6.34
N VAL A 92 -7.33 8.73 7.35
CA VAL A 92 -8.61 8.38 7.97
C VAL A 92 -8.72 9.00 9.35
N ALA A 93 -9.95 9.27 9.78
CA ALA A 93 -10.26 9.64 11.17
C ALA A 93 -9.81 8.52 12.14
N ASP A 94 -9.95 8.72 13.45
CA ASP A 94 -9.54 7.70 14.42
C ASP A 94 -10.29 6.38 14.22
N LEU A 95 -9.52 5.29 14.29
CA LEU A 95 -10.03 3.93 14.23
C LEU A 95 -10.59 3.56 15.59
N THR A 96 -11.82 3.06 15.63
CA THR A 96 -12.34 2.41 16.82
C THR A 96 -11.63 1.07 17.04
N ARG A 97 -11.65 0.57 18.29
CA ARG A 97 -11.07 -0.75 18.62
C ARG A 97 -11.64 -1.88 17.74
N LYS A 98 -12.95 -1.82 17.41
CA LYS A 98 -13.61 -2.83 16.56
C LYS A 98 -13.09 -2.78 15.13
N GLU A 99 -12.92 -1.58 14.56
CA GLU A 99 -12.36 -1.40 13.22
C GLU A 99 -10.90 -1.87 13.16
N LEU A 100 -10.09 -1.54 14.18
CA LEU A 100 -8.70 -2.00 14.26
C LEU A 100 -8.61 -3.54 14.28
N VAL A 101 -9.45 -4.19 15.08
CA VAL A 101 -9.50 -5.65 15.17
C VAL A 101 -9.88 -6.25 13.81
N GLU A 102 -10.84 -5.67 13.10
CA GLU A 102 -11.23 -6.15 11.77
C GLU A 102 -10.12 -5.92 10.72
N VAL A 103 -9.44 -4.78 10.74
CA VAL A 103 -8.29 -4.51 9.87
C VAL A 103 -7.19 -5.56 10.08
N VAL A 104 -6.86 -5.86 11.35
CA VAL A 104 -5.87 -6.91 11.69
C VAL A 104 -6.35 -8.29 11.24
N ARG A 105 -7.65 -8.60 11.41
CA ARG A 105 -8.22 -9.87 10.95
C ARG A 105 -8.08 -10.04 9.44
N ARG A 106 -8.37 -8.99 8.65
CA ARG A 106 -8.24 -9.01 7.18
C ARG A 106 -6.80 -9.26 6.73
N LEU A 107 -5.83 -8.63 7.41
CA LEU A 107 -4.40 -8.85 7.18
C LEU A 107 -3.97 -10.31 7.44
N GLN A 108 -4.52 -10.94 8.48
CA GLN A 108 -4.23 -12.35 8.79
C GLN A 108 -4.84 -13.34 7.78
N THR A 109 -5.85 -12.91 7.02
CA THR A 109 -6.53 -13.74 6.01
C THR A 109 -6.01 -13.51 4.59
N ASP A 110 -4.89 -12.80 4.43
CA ASP A 110 -4.28 -12.48 3.14
C ASP A 110 -5.28 -11.86 2.15
N CYS A 111 -5.98 -10.82 2.60
CA CYS A 111 -6.95 -10.14 1.75
C CYS A 111 -6.25 -9.42 0.57
N PRO A 112 -6.91 -9.25 -0.58
CA PRO A 112 -6.35 -8.51 -1.73
C PRO A 112 -5.95 -7.06 -1.42
N GLU A 113 -6.47 -6.50 -0.34
CA GLU A 113 -6.24 -5.14 0.12
C GLU A 113 -5.22 -5.05 1.28
N SER A 114 -4.47 -6.12 1.55
CA SER A 114 -3.55 -6.19 2.70
C SER A 114 -2.56 -5.02 2.73
N ASP A 115 -1.94 -4.68 1.58
CA ASP A 115 -1.03 -3.54 1.48
C ASP A 115 -1.67 -2.21 1.90
N TYR A 116 -2.93 -1.99 1.53
CA TYR A 116 -3.66 -0.79 1.91
C TYR A 116 -3.86 -0.75 3.43
N TYR A 117 -4.28 -1.86 4.04
CA TYR A 117 -4.48 -1.96 5.48
C TYR A 117 -3.18 -1.83 6.28
N LEU A 118 -2.06 -2.36 5.77
CA LEU A 118 -0.73 -2.14 6.37
C LEU A 118 -0.38 -0.65 6.36
N ARG A 119 -0.48 0.01 5.20
CA ARG A 119 -0.20 1.45 5.07
C ARG A 119 -1.12 2.33 5.92
N LEU A 120 -2.38 1.92 6.08
CA LEU A 120 -3.32 2.56 6.99
C LEU A 120 -2.83 2.53 8.44
N LEU A 121 -2.35 1.36 8.90
CA LEU A 121 -1.81 1.19 10.24
C LEU A 121 -0.49 1.94 10.42
N GLU A 122 0.43 1.85 9.46
CA GLU A 122 1.70 2.59 9.47
C GLU A 122 1.49 4.10 9.57
N ALA A 123 0.55 4.64 8.79
CA ALA A 123 0.21 6.07 8.83
C ALA A 123 -0.30 6.51 10.21
N LYS A 124 -0.99 5.62 10.94
CA LYS A 124 -1.45 5.87 12.32
C LYS A 124 -0.34 5.67 13.36
N CYS A 125 0.60 4.77 13.11
CA CYS A 125 1.72 4.49 13.99
C CYS A 125 2.90 5.47 13.84
N ARG A 126 2.91 6.33 12.81
CA ARG A 126 3.90 7.42 12.72
C ARG A 126 3.69 8.40 13.88
N ILE A 127 4.55 8.27 14.89
CA ILE A 127 4.69 9.22 15.99
C ILE A 127 5.18 10.55 15.39
N PRO A 128 4.56 11.69 15.72
CA PRO A 128 5.10 12.99 15.34
C PRO A 128 6.54 13.12 15.88
N GLY A 129 7.54 13.16 14.97
CA GLY A 129 8.94 13.35 15.33
C GLY A 129 9.88 12.17 15.06
N SER A 130 9.43 11.04 14.51
CA SER A 130 10.37 10.01 14.03
C SER A 130 10.95 10.40 12.67
N VAL A 131 12.15 10.97 12.69
CA VAL A 131 13.05 10.98 11.53
C VAL A 131 13.66 9.58 11.46
N ILE A 132 13.50 8.90 10.32
CA ILE A 132 14.37 7.79 9.94
C ILE A 132 15.38 8.37 8.96
#